data_AF-A0A7W7MZR2-F1
#
_entry.id   AF-A0A7W7MZR2-F1
#
_cell.length_a   1.000
_cell.length_b   1.000
_cell.length_c   1.000
_cell.angle_alpha   90.00
_cell.angle_beta   90.00
_cell.angle_gamma   90.00
#
_symmetry.space_group_name_H-M   'P 1'
#
loop_
_entity.id
_entity.type
_entity.pdbx_description
1 polymer ?
#
loop_
_entity_poly.entity_id
_entity_poly.type
_entity_poly.pdbx_seq_one_letter_code
_entity_poly.pdbx_strand_id
1 'polypeptide(L)'
;MTDPLEALRAPIVPVDPDPIFAARLRERLRRALLQLTGDAMTTTQETPAQVRTLTPYLCVDNGEHALRWYADAFGAELRGEPIIMEDGRVGHAELALGDSIMMLADEWPELGLLGPKARGGPSQSLYLKVPDVDVVFSRAVELGASPDRPVADYPYGRNGVVTDPFGHRWMITTPPAPAPSRLRHGDVGYTSIWVPDVERAAAFYGTVLGWDAVPGSDPSARQVEGLPEQHIGMFGGQEHRTAYLAFAVEDIHETLRRIRDAGGRAEEPTEEPYGLSAMCTDDQGMEFSIYQPPSPVERQLAQRAGLTPQHGEISYLTIGVPDIARAHSFYSTVLGWEFTPGHTPGGWSVQLGGTEIQPMTGMHGGTERPVVVPVYAVDDIQSAVSRVREAGGTATEPARQPYGITAQCTDDQGTDFYLAQH
;
A
#
# COMPACT_ATOMS: atom_id res chain seq x y z
N MET A 1 -72.06 18.43 3.47
CA MET A 1 -70.59 18.50 3.31
C MET A 1 -70.00 18.43 4.68
N THR A 2 -69.32 17.34 5.00
CA THR A 2 -68.63 17.15 6.28
C THR A 2 -67.43 18.09 6.35
N ASP A 3 -67.24 18.76 7.48
CA ASP A 3 -66.16 19.71 7.72
C ASP A 3 -64.79 19.02 7.54
N PRO A 4 -63.90 19.50 6.65
CA PRO A 4 -62.57 18.91 6.43
C PRO A 4 -61.66 18.96 7.67
N LEU A 5 -62.04 19.69 8.73
CA LEU A 5 -61.30 19.77 9.99
C LEU A 5 -61.73 18.74 11.04
N GLU A 6 -62.78 17.94 10.81
CA GLU A 6 -63.17 16.83 11.70
C GLU A 6 -62.09 15.75 11.81
N ALA A 7 -61.27 15.57 10.76
CA ALA A 7 -60.16 14.60 10.76
C ALA A 7 -59.07 14.90 11.82
N LEU A 8 -58.98 16.14 12.29
CA LEU A 8 -58.02 16.56 13.32
C LEU A 8 -58.49 16.26 14.75
N ARG A 9 -59.73 15.79 14.94
CA ARG A 9 -60.29 15.45 16.26
C ARG A 9 -60.15 13.97 16.62
N ALA A 10 -59.62 13.15 15.71
CA ALA A 10 -59.32 11.75 16.02
C ALA A 10 -58.10 11.66 16.95
N PRO A 11 -58.12 10.79 17.98
CA PRO A 11 -56.97 10.60 18.86
C PRO A 11 -55.76 10.13 18.03
N ILE A 12 -54.63 10.82 18.18
CA ILE A 12 -53.35 10.45 17.55
C ILE A 12 -52.92 9.10 18.14
N VAL A 13 -53.10 8.03 17.39
CA VAL A 13 -52.54 6.72 17.73
C VAL A 13 -51.11 6.67 17.16
N PRO A 14 -50.08 6.47 17.99
CA PRO A 14 -48.71 6.28 17.48
C PRO A 14 -48.69 5.09 16.52
N VAL A 15 -48.34 5.36 15.26
CA VAL A 15 -48.08 4.31 14.27
C VAL A 15 -46.59 4.00 14.38
N ASP A 16 -46.26 2.75 14.67
CA ASP A 16 -44.87 2.31 14.61
C ASP A 16 -44.32 2.58 13.19
N PRO A 17 -43.12 3.15 13.06
CA PRO A 17 -42.54 3.41 11.75
C PRO A 17 -42.39 2.10 10.99
N ASP A 18 -42.54 2.16 9.67
CA ASP A 18 -42.23 1.04 8.77
C ASP A 18 -40.86 0.45 9.16
N PRO A 19 -40.77 -0.86 9.47
CA PRO A 19 -39.53 -1.50 9.90
C PRO A 19 -38.37 -1.29 8.91
N ILE A 20 -38.67 -1.22 7.61
CA ILE A 20 -37.67 -0.99 6.56
C ILE A 20 -37.18 0.46 6.61
N PHE A 21 -38.08 1.41 6.81
CA PHE A 21 -37.71 2.83 6.99
C PHE A 21 -36.90 3.03 8.26
N ALA A 22 -37.31 2.40 9.37
CA ALA A 22 -36.59 2.47 10.65
C ALA A 22 -35.19 1.86 10.53
N ALA A 23 -35.03 0.73 9.83
CA ALA A 23 -33.73 0.12 9.55
C ALA A 23 -32.83 1.03 8.70
N ARG A 24 -33.36 1.62 7.61
CA ARG A 24 -32.62 2.56 6.75
C ARG A 24 -32.22 3.84 7.49
N LEU A 25 -33.10 4.38 8.33
CA LEU A 25 -32.81 5.56 9.14
C LEU A 25 -31.75 5.26 10.20
N ARG A 26 -31.83 4.09 10.86
CA ARG A 26 -30.84 3.65 11.85
C ARG A 26 -29.47 3.45 11.21
N GLU A 27 -29.40 2.89 10.00
CA GLU A 27 -28.16 2.75 9.25
C GLU A 27 -27.59 4.11 8.80
N ARG A 28 -28.43 5.03 8.33
CA ARG A 28 -28.01 6.42 8.01
C ARG A 28 -27.48 7.16 9.24
N LEU A 29 -28.15 7.03 10.39
CA LEU A 29 -27.71 7.64 11.64
C LEU A 29 -26.44 7.00 12.17
N ARG A 30 -26.29 5.67 12.04
CA ARG A 30 -25.06 4.95 12.39
C ARG A 30 -23.88 5.43 11.53
N ARG A 31 -24.06 5.55 10.22
CA ARG A 31 -23.04 6.13 9.31
C ARG A 31 -22.70 7.58 9.66
N ALA A 32 -23.71 8.40 9.95
CA ALA A 32 -23.50 9.81 10.31
C ALA A 32 -22.82 9.98 11.68
N LEU A 33 -23.15 9.14 12.66
CA LEU A 33 -22.53 9.15 14.00
C LEU A 33 -21.11 8.58 13.98
N LEU A 34 -20.82 7.59 13.14
CA LEU A 34 -19.47 7.07 12.90
C LEU A 34 -18.59 8.05 12.11
N GLN A 35 -19.18 8.99 11.37
CA GLN A 35 -18.46 10.09 10.69
C GLN A 35 -18.21 11.31 11.60
N LEU A 36 -18.87 11.42 12.76
CA LEU A 36 -18.79 12.59 13.65
C LEU A 36 -17.93 12.37 14.92
N THR A 37 -17.31 11.20 15.08
CA THR A 37 -16.32 10.94 16.16
C THR A 37 -14.93 10.65 15.57
N GLY A 38 -14.59 11.36 14.50
CA GLY A 38 -13.31 11.31 13.82
C GLY A 38 -12.61 12.66 13.81
N ASP A 39 -12.63 13.41 14.94
CA ASP A 39 -11.40 14.11 15.29
C ASP A 39 -10.39 13.00 15.54
N ALA A 40 -9.56 12.77 14.53
CA ALA A 40 -8.49 11.81 14.56
C ALA A 40 -7.57 12.13 15.74
N MET A 41 -7.75 11.43 16.87
CA MET A 41 -6.60 11.05 17.65
C MET A 41 -5.85 10.01 16.84
N THR A 42 -5.05 10.50 15.90
CA THR A 42 -4.03 9.74 15.20
C THR A 42 -3.06 9.25 16.27
N THR A 43 -3.28 8.05 16.82
CA THR A 43 -2.18 7.33 17.46
C THR A 43 -1.32 6.80 16.33
N THR A 44 -0.43 7.66 15.83
CA THR A 44 0.68 7.24 14.98
C THR A 44 1.42 6.16 15.77
N GLN A 45 1.45 4.92 15.28
CA GLN A 45 2.46 3.96 15.73
C GLN A 45 3.81 4.50 15.25
N GLU A 46 4.46 5.27 16.12
CA GLU A 46 5.82 5.74 15.89
C GLU A 46 6.73 4.51 15.84
N THR A 47 7.31 4.25 14.66
CA THR A 47 8.39 3.27 14.57
C THR A 47 9.54 3.79 15.41
N PRO A 48 10.01 3.05 16.44
CA PRO A 48 11.04 3.56 17.32
C PRO A 48 12.32 3.81 16.52
N ALA A 49 12.87 5.02 16.64
CA ALA A 49 14.13 5.37 16.00
C ALA A 49 15.25 4.38 16.39
N GLN A 50 16.05 3.99 15.40
CA GLN A 50 17.15 3.03 15.55
C GLN A 50 18.38 3.54 14.80
N VAL A 51 19.56 3.13 15.27
CA VAL A 51 20.81 3.30 14.52
C VAL A 51 20.70 2.48 13.24
N ARG A 52 20.77 3.14 12.08
CA ARG A 52 20.72 2.49 10.77
C ARG A 52 22.11 2.05 10.34
N THR A 53 22.19 1.22 9.30
CA THR A 53 23.46 0.76 8.71
C THR A 53 24.43 1.90 8.40
N LEU A 54 23.89 3.07 8.04
CA LEU A 54 24.62 4.32 7.91
C LEU A 54 23.92 5.39 8.77
N THR A 55 24.63 5.91 9.77
CA THR A 55 24.13 6.93 10.71
C THR A 55 25.06 8.14 10.68
N PRO A 56 24.56 9.36 10.43
CA PRO A 56 25.41 10.54 10.44
C PRO A 56 25.92 10.84 11.85
N TYR A 57 27.19 11.23 11.94
CA TYR A 57 27.81 11.74 13.15
C TYR A 57 28.27 13.18 12.88
N LEU A 58 27.62 14.15 13.52
CA LEU A 58 27.90 15.56 13.33
C LEU A 58 28.92 16.06 14.35
N CYS A 59 29.81 16.92 13.88
CA CYS A 59 30.72 17.68 14.72
C CYS A 59 30.27 19.15 14.69
N VAL A 60 30.07 19.74 15.87
CA VAL A 60 29.57 21.11 16.03
C VAL A 60 30.49 21.91 16.97
N ASP A 61 30.49 23.23 16.83
CA ASP A 61 31.28 24.13 17.69
C ASP A 61 30.63 24.36 19.07
N ASN A 62 29.36 23.98 19.25
CA ASN A 62 28.65 24.01 20.53
C ASN A 62 27.52 22.96 20.60
N GLY A 63 27.80 21.84 21.26
CA GLY A 63 26.93 20.67 21.38
C GLY A 63 25.65 20.95 22.14
N GLU A 64 25.72 21.65 23.28
CA GLU A 64 24.53 21.98 24.08
C GLU A 64 23.55 22.84 23.28
N HIS A 65 24.05 23.83 22.54
CA HIS A 65 23.22 24.65 21.66
C HIS A 65 22.66 23.83 20.50
N ALA A 66 23.45 22.95 19.89
CA ALA A 66 23.02 22.10 18.79
C ALA A 66 21.91 21.12 19.20
N LEU A 67 21.99 20.51 20.37
CA LEU A 67 20.93 19.63 20.88
C LEU A 67 19.59 20.35 20.97
N ARG A 68 19.57 21.56 21.55
CA ARG A 68 18.36 22.39 21.62
C ARG A 68 17.87 22.81 20.24
N TRP A 69 18.79 23.26 19.39
CA TRP A 69 18.45 23.74 18.06
C TRP A 69 17.84 22.64 17.20
N TYR A 70 18.37 21.41 17.21
CA TYR A 70 17.78 20.30 16.44
C TYR A 70 16.43 19.85 17.01
N ALA A 71 16.27 19.87 18.34
CA ALA A 71 14.97 19.61 18.97
C ALA A 71 13.93 20.65 18.55
N ASP A 72 14.30 21.92 18.58
CA ASP A 72 13.41 23.00 18.17
C ASP A 72 13.19 22.98 16.66
N ALA A 73 14.22 23.13 15.83
CA ALA A 73 14.06 23.26 14.38
C ALA A 73 13.42 22.04 13.72
N PHE A 74 13.85 20.82 14.10
CA PHE A 74 13.50 19.59 13.39
C PHE A 74 12.64 18.63 14.20
N GLY A 75 12.31 18.95 15.45
CA GLY A 75 11.57 18.03 16.32
C GLY A 75 12.43 16.82 16.75
N ALA A 76 13.75 16.98 16.80
CA ALA A 76 14.64 15.90 17.23
C ALA A 76 14.46 15.59 18.72
N GLU A 77 14.47 14.31 19.09
CA GLU A 77 14.36 13.88 20.48
C GLU A 77 15.69 13.37 21.01
N LEU A 78 16.11 13.88 22.17
CA LEU A 78 17.32 13.41 22.82
C LEU A 78 17.14 11.97 23.33
N ARG A 79 18.07 11.10 22.93
CA ARG A 79 18.10 9.69 23.31
C ARG A 79 19.16 9.47 24.39
N GLY A 80 18.69 9.20 25.60
CA GLY A 80 19.57 9.00 26.76
C GLY A 80 20.27 10.29 27.21
N GLU A 81 21.18 10.14 28.16
CA GLU A 81 21.97 11.26 28.68
C GLU A 81 23.21 11.48 27.80
N PRO A 82 23.47 12.73 27.34
CA PRO A 82 24.71 13.06 26.66
C PRO A 82 25.94 12.71 27.52
N ILE A 83 26.98 12.22 26.87
CA ILE A 83 28.28 12.05 27.51
C ILE A 83 28.98 13.41 27.52
N ILE A 84 29.07 14.00 28.71
CA ILE A 84 29.77 15.26 28.94
C ILE A 84 31.18 14.98 29.46
N MET A 85 32.17 15.61 28.84
CA MET A 85 33.58 15.49 29.20
C MET A 85 33.92 16.37 30.41
N GLU A 86 35.10 16.14 31.03
CA GLU A 86 35.52 16.91 32.22
C GLU A 86 35.64 18.42 31.97
N ASP A 87 35.89 18.83 30.72
CA ASP A 87 35.97 20.23 30.30
C ASP A 87 34.60 20.84 29.90
N GLY A 88 33.51 20.08 30.03
CA GLY A 88 32.15 20.49 29.73
C GLY A 88 31.71 20.30 28.28
N ARG A 89 32.59 19.84 27.38
CA ARG A 89 32.20 19.52 25.99
C ARG A 89 31.30 18.29 25.92
N VAL A 90 30.37 18.28 24.98
CA VAL A 90 29.59 17.10 24.59
C VAL A 90 30.52 16.16 23.83
N GLY A 91 30.94 15.09 24.49
CA GLY A 91 31.73 14.03 23.85
C GLY A 91 30.90 13.14 22.93
N HIS A 92 29.63 12.91 23.29
CA HIS A 92 28.68 12.15 22.47
C HIS A 92 27.23 12.43 22.89
N ALA A 93 26.33 12.54 21.92
CA ALA A 93 24.90 12.54 22.12
C ALA A 93 24.18 11.91 20.94
N GLU A 94 23.00 11.34 21.19
CA GLU A 94 22.12 10.75 20.18
C GLU A 94 20.81 11.52 20.11
N LEU A 95 20.39 11.85 18.89
CA LEU A 95 19.13 12.51 18.58
C LEU A 95 18.30 11.61 17.66
N ALA A 96 17.07 11.31 18.04
CA ALA A 96 16.10 10.65 17.19
C ALA A 96 15.42 11.65 16.26
N LEU A 97 15.40 11.33 14.97
CA LEU A 97 14.72 12.09 13.92
C LEU A 97 13.90 11.09 13.10
N GLY A 98 12.59 11.07 13.35
CA GLY A 98 11.69 10.06 12.78
C GLY A 98 12.12 8.65 13.20
N ASP A 99 12.47 7.81 12.22
CA ASP A 99 12.82 6.40 12.41
C ASP A 99 14.35 6.15 12.47
N SER A 100 15.14 7.21 12.50
CA SER A 100 16.60 7.20 12.39
C SER A 100 17.27 7.94 13.56
N ILE A 101 18.49 7.54 13.88
CA ILE A 101 19.34 8.23 14.86
C ILE A 101 20.36 9.10 14.13
N MET A 102 20.62 10.29 14.69
CA MET A 102 21.75 11.15 14.36
C MET A 102 22.63 11.27 15.61
N MET A 103 23.94 11.13 15.44
CA MET A 103 24.91 11.28 16.53
C MET A 103 25.59 12.64 16.44
N LEU A 104 26.06 13.17 17.57
CA LEU A 104 26.70 14.47 17.66
C LEU A 104 27.78 14.53 18.74
N ALA A 105 28.84 15.30 18.48
CA ALA A 105 29.82 15.73 19.47
C ALA A 105 30.31 17.16 19.18
N ASP A 106 30.90 17.79 20.19
CA ASP A 106 31.66 19.02 20.06
C ASP A 106 32.95 18.82 19.24
N GLU A 107 33.50 19.93 18.76
CA GLU A 107 34.83 19.96 18.15
C GLU A 107 35.93 19.48 19.11
N TRP A 108 36.87 18.73 18.54
CA TRP A 108 38.10 18.30 19.20
C TRP A 108 39.31 18.56 18.29
N PRO A 109 39.75 19.83 18.17
CA PRO A 109 40.82 20.21 17.26
C PRO A 109 42.13 19.45 17.52
N GLU A 110 42.39 19.05 18.76
CA GLU A 110 43.57 18.28 19.16
C GLU A 110 43.62 16.89 18.53
N LEU A 111 42.46 16.36 18.12
CA LEU A 111 42.30 15.06 17.44
C LEU A 111 41.94 15.24 15.94
N GLY A 112 41.91 16.48 15.43
CA GLY A 112 41.49 16.79 14.06
C GLY A 112 39.98 16.65 13.81
N LEU A 113 39.18 16.51 14.87
CA LEU A 113 37.72 16.51 14.79
C LEU A 113 37.24 17.96 14.74
N LEU A 114 36.85 18.41 13.56
CA LEU A 114 36.49 19.80 13.28
C LEU A 114 35.13 19.83 12.61
N GLY A 115 34.29 20.78 13.00
CA GLY A 115 33.01 21.05 12.39
C GLY A 115 33.16 21.82 11.08
N PRO A 116 32.06 22.01 10.35
CA PRO A 116 32.07 22.65 9.04
C PRO A 116 32.72 24.03 9.03
N LYS A 117 32.42 24.86 10.04
CA LYS A 117 32.97 26.23 10.13
C LYS A 117 34.50 26.24 10.23
N ALA A 118 35.06 25.39 11.10
CA ALA A 118 36.52 25.28 11.26
C ALA A 118 37.21 24.68 10.03
N ARG A 119 36.51 23.84 9.25
CA ARG A 119 37.03 23.25 8.00
C ARG A 119 36.88 24.13 6.76
N GLY A 120 36.15 25.24 6.84
CA GLY A 120 35.88 26.13 5.70
C GLY A 120 34.63 25.78 4.89
N GLY A 121 33.73 24.96 5.44
CA GLY A 121 32.44 24.61 4.86
C GLY A 121 32.05 23.15 5.10
N PRO A 122 30.78 22.78 4.82
CA PRO A 122 30.33 21.40 4.92
C PRO A 122 30.89 20.56 3.78
N SER A 123 31.34 19.34 4.07
CA SER A 123 31.76 18.35 3.05
C SER A 123 30.62 17.50 2.50
N GLN A 124 29.45 17.56 3.12
CA GLN A 124 28.28 16.74 2.79
C GLN A 124 27.00 17.55 2.93
N SER A 125 25.90 17.01 2.38
CA SER A 125 24.55 17.49 2.68
C SER A 125 23.74 16.37 3.29
N LEU A 126 23.02 16.70 4.35
CA LEU A 126 22.13 15.79 5.04
C LEU A 126 20.74 15.89 4.42
N TYR A 127 20.12 14.76 4.11
CA TYR A 127 18.76 14.72 3.58
C TYR A 127 17.79 14.45 4.72
N LEU A 128 16.86 15.39 4.95
CA LEU A 128 15.83 15.27 5.97
C LEU A 128 14.47 15.21 5.30
N LYS A 129 13.79 14.08 5.44
CA LYS A 129 12.39 13.92 5.02
C LYS A 129 11.48 14.42 6.13
N VAL A 130 10.54 15.30 5.78
CA VAL A 130 9.57 15.88 6.73
C VAL A 130 8.15 15.83 6.15
N PRO A 131 7.11 15.84 7.00
CA PRO A 131 5.73 15.96 6.53
C PRO A 131 5.48 17.28 5.80
N ASP A 132 6.00 18.39 6.35
CA ASP A 132 5.80 19.74 5.81
C ASP A 132 7.13 20.53 5.79
N VAL A 133 7.68 20.68 4.59
CA VAL A 133 8.95 21.40 4.35
C VAL A 133 8.81 22.88 4.57
N ASP A 134 7.67 23.51 4.28
CA ASP A 134 7.51 24.95 4.45
C ASP A 134 7.53 25.31 5.94
N VAL A 135 6.88 24.50 6.79
CA VAL A 135 6.89 24.67 8.25
C VAL A 135 8.29 24.48 8.82
N VAL A 136 8.95 23.35 8.50
CA VAL A 136 10.26 23.02 9.06
C VAL A 136 11.34 23.98 8.56
N PHE A 137 11.30 24.34 7.27
CA PHE A 137 12.24 25.30 6.69
C PHE A 137 12.10 26.69 7.33
N SER A 138 10.86 27.19 7.46
CA SER A 138 10.61 28.50 8.06
C SER A 138 11.09 28.52 9.51
N ARG A 139 10.78 27.48 10.29
CA ARG A 139 11.24 27.34 11.68
C ARG A 139 12.78 27.30 11.78
N ALA A 140 13.44 26.57 10.90
CA ALA A 140 14.91 26.51 10.90
C ALA A 140 15.54 27.88 10.62
N VAL A 141 14.98 28.64 9.68
CA VAL A 141 15.44 30.00 9.34
C VAL A 141 15.20 30.97 10.50
N GLU A 142 14.02 30.91 11.15
CA GLU A 142 13.72 31.71 12.35
C GLU A 142 14.69 31.43 13.50
N LEU A 143 15.16 30.19 13.61
CA LEU A 143 16.16 29.77 14.60
C LEU A 143 17.61 29.99 14.13
N GLY A 144 17.83 30.75 13.05
CA GLY A 144 19.16 31.20 12.65
C GLY A 144 19.87 30.37 11.57
N ALA A 145 19.19 29.43 10.91
CA ALA A 145 19.73 28.81 9.71
C ALA A 145 19.74 29.77 8.52
N SER A 146 20.76 29.64 7.67
CA SER A 146 20.87 30.37 6.39
C SER A 146 20.02 29.68 5.31
N PRO A 147 19.09 30.37 4.63
CA PRO A 147 18.31 29.80 3.53
C PRO A 147 19.11 29.80 2.22
N ASP A 148 19.96 28.79 2.03
CA ASP A 148 20.82 28.68 0.84
C ASP A 148 20.01 28.48 -0.46
N ARG A 149 18.86 27.77 -0.37
CA ARG A 149 17.91 27.65 -1.47
C ARG A 149 16.48 27.69 -0.92
N PRO A 150 15.62 28.62 -1.40
CA PRO A 150 14.24 28.69 -0.96
C PRO A 150 13.47 27.41 -1.33
N VAL A 151 12.40 27.15 -0.57
CA VAL A 151 11.50 26.03 -0.85
C VAL A 151 10.84 26.21 -2.22
N ALA A 152 10.90 25.16 -3.04
CA ALA A 152 10.25 25.10 -4.34
C ALA A 152 9.78 23.67 -4.67
N ASP A 153 8.87 23.55 -5.63
CA ASP A 153 8.38 22.27 -6.13
C ASP A 153 9.33 21.67 -7.17
N TYR A 154 9.63 20.37 -7.02
CA TYR A 154 10.44 19.57 -7.94
C TYR A 154 9.73 18.24 -8.24
N PRO A 155 10.13 17.51 -9.31
CA PRO A 155 9.57 16.20 -9.62
C PRO A 155 9.70 15.17 -8.48
N TYR A 156 10.72 15.32 -7.62
CA TYR A 156 10.99 14.47 -6.47
C TYR A 156 10.41 15.01 -5.15
N GLY A 157 9.53 16.01 -5.22
CA GLY A 157 8.86 16.60 -4.06
C GLY A 157 9.18 18.08 -3.86
N ARG A 158 8.61 18.64 -2.81
CA ARG A 158 8.83 20.03 -2.41
C ARG A 158 10.08 20.08 -1.51
N ASN A 159 11.05 20.91 -1.87
CA ASN A 159 12.36 20.90 -1.25
C ASN A 159 12.93 22.29 -1.05
N GLY A 160 13.59 22.50 0.09
CA GLY A 160 14.45 23.66 0.38
C GLY A 160 15.83 23.22 0.88
N VAL A 161 16.79 24.14 0.88
CA VAL A 161 18.13 23.92 1.43
C VAL A 161 18.46 25.00 2.45
N VAL A 162 18.92 24.58 3.63
CA VAL A 162 19.46 25.49 4.65
C VAL A 162 20.86 25.06 5.07
N THR A 163 21.68 26.02 5.51
CA THR A 163 22.86 25.75 6.33
C THR A 163 22.52 26.09 7.77
N ASP A 164 22.63 25.13 8.68
CA ASP A 164 22.30 25.33 10.10
C ASP A 164 23.32 26.25 10.81
N PRO A 165 23.04 26.70 12.05
CA PRO A 165 23.94 27.58 12.78
C PRO A 165 25.32 27.00 13.05
N PHE A 166 25.53 25.68 12.89
CA PHE A 166 26.80 24.98 13.11
C PHE A 166 27.56 24.74 11.80
N GLY A 167 26.97 25.13 10.67
CA GLY A 167 27.56 25.08 9.33
C GLY A 167 27.26 23.81 8.55
N HIS A 168 26.37 22.93 9.03
CA HIS A 168 25.96 21.74 8.27
C HIS A 168 24.89 22.10 7.26
N ARG A 169 25.00 21.54 6.05
CA ARG A 169 24.04 21.76 4.97
C ARG A 169 22.95 20.70 4.99
N TRP A 170 21.69 21.14 4.96
CA TRP A 170 20.50 20.32 5.03
C TRP A 170 19.63 20.48 3.78
N MET A 171 19.20 19.37 3.20
CA MET A 171 18.16 19.29 2.17
C MET A 171 16.88 18.81 2.85
N ILE A 172 15.95 19.74 3.08
CA ILE A 172 14.68 19.45 3.77
C ILE A 172 13.63 19.19 2.68
N THR A 173 12.98 18.04 2.73
CA THR A 173 12.09 17.59 1.65
C THR A 173 10.79 17.03 2.20
N THR A 174 9.68 17.58 1.71
CA THR A 174 8.41 16.85 1.68
C THR A 174 8.38 16.10 0.35
N PRO A 175 8.50 14.75 0.35
CA PRO A 175 8.36 13.98 -0.88
C PRO A 175 7.00 14.28 -1.50
N PRO A 176 6.83 14.09 -2.81
CA PRO A 176 5.52 14.30 -3.42
C PRO A 176 4.55 13.38 -2.67
N ALA A 177 3.33 13.88 -2.44
CA ALA A 177 2.27 12.98 -2.04
C ALA A 177 2.29 11.81 -3.04
N PRO A 178 2.30 10.55 -2.58
CA PRO A 178 2.17 9.42 -3.50
C PRO A 178 0.99 9.73 -4.41
N ALA A 179 1.24 9.76 -5.73
CA ALA A 179 0.18 10.00 -6.68
C ALA A 179 -0.94 9.01 -6.38
N PRO A 180 -2.21 9.44 -6.33
CA PRO A 180 -3.29 8.51 -6.07
C PRO A 180 -3.21 7.37 -7.10
N SER A 181 -3.18 6.12 -6.63
CA SER A 181 -3.28 4.94 -7.49
C SER A 181 -4.67 4.91 -8.08
N ARG A 182 -4.86 5.66 -9.16
CA ARG A 182 -5.90 5.29 -10.13
C ARG A 182 -5.49 3.92 -10.64
N LEU A 183 -6.41 2.96 -10.66
CA LEU A 183 -6.22 1.74 -11.45
C LEU A 183 -5.90 2.19 -12.87
N ARG A 184 -4.64 1.97 -13.27
CA ARG A 184 -4.15 2.33 -14.60
C ARG A 184 -4.57 1.25 -15.56
N HIS A 185 -4.52 1.56 -16.85
CA HIS A 185 -4.48 0.52 -17.87
C HIS A 185 -3.51 -0.59 -17.44
N GLY A 186 -3.89 -1.86 -17.55
CA GLY A 186 -3.04 -3.00 -17.23
C GLY A 186 -2.83 -3.31 -15.74
N ASP A 187 -3.31 -2.49 -14.79
CA ASP A 187 -3.32 -2.87 -13.37
C ASP A 187 -4.41 -3.93 -13.10
N VAL A 188 -4.23 -4.75 -12.06
CA VAL A 188 -5.25 -5.69 -11.59
C VAL A 188 -6.22 -4.95 -10.67
N GLY A 189 -7.46 -4.79 -11.13
CA GLY A 189 -8.50 -4.08 -10.36
C GLY A 189 -9.37 -4.98 -9.50
N TYR A 190 -9.43 -6.27 -9.82
CA TYR A 190 -10.20 -7.24 -9.06
C TYR A 190 -9.52 -8.60 -9.13
N THR A 191 -9.51 -9.31 -8.00
CA THR A 191 -9.06 -10.70 -7.92
C THR A 191 -10.18 -11.56 -7.35
N SER A 192 -10.45 -12.71 -7.94
CA SER A 192 -11.42 -13.67 -7.41
C SER A 192 -10.77 -15.02 -7.21
N ILE A 193 -10.94 -15.64 -6.04
CA ILE A 193 -10.50 -17.02 -5.85
C ILE A 193 -11.57 -17.93 -6.43
N TRP A 194 -11.22 -18.67 -7.48
CA TRP A 194 -12.11 -19.64 -8.10
C TRP A 194 -11.92 -21.01 -7.46
N VAL A 195 -13.00 -21.52 -6.89
CA VAL A 195 -13.00 -22.71 -6.03
C VAL A 195 -14.18 -23.63 -6.34
N PRO A 196 -14.10 -24.92 -5.98
CA PRO A 196 -15.24 -25.83 -6.08
C PRO A 196 -16.42 -25.40 -5.18
N ASP A 197 -16.14 -25.03 -3.93
CA ASP A 197 -17.14 -24.68 -2.91
C ASP A 197 -16.81 -23.31 -2.29
N VAL A 198 -17.65 -22.32 -2.59
CA VAL A 198 -17.44 -20.93 -2.13
C VAL A 198 -17.70 -20.77 -0.63
N GLU A 199 -18.58 -21.57 -0.03
CA GLU A 199 -18.88 -21.49 1.40
C GLU A 199 -17.72 -22.04 2.22
N ARG A 200 -17.14 -23.15 1.77
CA ARG A 200 -15.92 -23.69 2.38
C ARG A 200 -14.76 -22.72 2.28
N ALA A 201 -14.57 -22.08 1.12
CA ALA A 201 -13.54 -21.06 0.95
C ALA A 201 -13.77 -19.87 1.88
N ALA A 202 -14.99 -19.34 1.95
CA ALA A 202 -15.33 -18.24 2.85
C ALA A 202 -15.00 -18.58 4.32
N ALA A 203 -15.34 -19.78 4.78
CA ALA A 203 -15.01 -20.25 6.13
C ALA A 203 -13.49 -20.40 6.34
N PHE A 204 -12.78 -20.97 5.36
CA PHE A 204 -11.33 -21.16 5.42
C PHE A 204 -10.59 -19.81 5.49
N TYR A 205 -10.80 -18.92 4.52
CA TYR A 205 -10.11 -17.64 4.46
C TYR A 205 -10.56 -16.68 5.56
N GLY A 206 -11.81 -16.77 6.03
CA GLY A 206 -12.26 -16.09 7.24
C GLY A 206 -11.48 -16.52 8.48
N THR A 207 -11.14 -17.80 8.60
CA THR A 207 -10.31 -18.31 9.69
C THR A 207 -8.85 -17.88 9.54
N VAL A 208 -8.28 -17.99 8.34
CA VAL A 208 -6.84 -17.76 8.12
C VAL A 208 -6.47 -16.28 8.08
N LEU A 209 -7.22 -15.49 7.29
CA LEU A 209 -6.96 -14.09 6.95
C LEU A 209 -7.92 -13.10 7.62
N GLY A 210 -8.90 -13.59 8.38
CA GLY A 210 -9.91 -12.72 9.01
C GLY A 210 -10.88 -12.08 8.02
N TRP A 211 -11.00 -12.62 6.81
CA TRP A 211 -11.90 -12.07 5.79
C TRP A 211 -13.37 -12.18 6.17
N ASP A 212 -14.10 -11.08 5.99
CA ASP A 212 -15.55 -11.05 6.06
C ASP A 212 -16.13 -11.19 4.65
N ALA A 213 -16.49 -12.43 4.29
CA ALA A 213 -16.99 -12.76 2.96
C ALA A 213 -18.53 -12.68 2.93
N VAL A 214 -19.07 -11.65 2.27
CA VAL A 214 -20.50 -11.42 2.13
C VAL A 214 -21.04 -11.98 0.80
N PRO A 215 -22.35 -12.31 0.70
CA PRO A 215 -22.96 -12.71 -0.57
C PRO A 215 -22.78 -11.67 -1.69
N GLY A 216 -22.33 -12.13 -2.86
CA GLY A 216 -22.24 -11.32 -4.07
C GLY A 216 -23.55 -11.24 -4.86
N SER A 217 -23.47 -10.73 -6.10
CA SER A 217 -24.62 -10.65 -7.01
C SER A 217 -25.08 -12.02 -7.54
N ASP A 218 -24.16 -13.00 -7.62
CA ASP A 218 -24.46 -14.39 -7.95
C ASP A 218 -24.49 -15.26 -6.68
N PRO A 219 -25.38 -16.27 -6.57
CA PRO A 219 -25.42 -17.18 -5.43
C PRO A 219 -24.08 -17.89 -5.14
N SER A 220 -23.30 -18.13 -6.18
CA SER A 220 -21.98 -18.78 -6.15
C SER A 220 -20.85 -17.80 -5.86
N ALA A 221 -21.12 -16.50 -5.76
CA ALA A 221 -20.12 -15.47 -5.55
C ALA A 221 -20.10 -14.98 -4.09
N ARG A 222 -18.91 -14.77 -3.54
CA ARG A 222 -18.71 -14.04 -2.28
C ARG A 222 -17.80 -12.84 -2.53
N GLN A 223 -18.06 -11.74 -1.85
CA GLN A 223 -17.24 -10.53 -1.88
C GLN A 223 -16.58 -10.35 -0.52
N VAL A 224 -15.28 -10.12 -0.48
CA VAL A 224 -14.58 -9.79 0.77
C VAL A 224 -14.81 -8.31 1.07
N GLU A 225 -15.30 -8.00 2.27
CA GLU A 225 -15.41 -6.64 2.80
C GLU A 225 -14.28 -6.33 3.80
N GLY A 226 -14.07 -5.03 4.05
CA GLY A 226 -13.13 -4.58 5.07
C GLY A 226 -11.67 -4.45 4.61
N LEU A 227 -11.35 -4.83 3.38
CA LEU A 227 -10.04 -4.56 2.78
C LEU A 227 -9.99 -3.11 2.25
N PRO A 228 -9.02 -2.30 2.71
CA PRO A 228 -8.99 -0.87 2.40
C PRO A 228 -8.60 -0.57 0.94
N GLU A 229 -7.69 -1.35 0.34
CA GLU A 229 -7.11 -1.03 -0.98
C GLU A 229 -7.47 -2.01 -2.10
N GLN A 230 -8.02 -3.18 -1.75
CA GLN A 230 -8.19 -4.28 -2.71
C GLN A 230 -9.61 -4.81 -2.78
N HIS A 231 -10.05 -5.07 -4.00
CA HIS A 231 -11.31 -5.74 -4.27
C HIS A 231 -11.04 -7.22 -4.53
N ILE A 232 -11.34 -8.04 -3.53
CA ILE A 232 -11.17 -9.49 -3.59
C ILE A 232 -12.53 -10.17 -3.47
N GLY A 233 -12.79 -11.18 -4.29
CA GLY A 233 -13.95 -12.05 -4.11
C GLY A 233 -13.61 -13.53 -4.25
N MET A 234 -14.66 -14.34 -4.30
CA MET A 234 -14.59 -15.78 -4.48
C MET A 234 -15.72 -16.21 -5.39
N PHE A 235 -15.50 -17.23 -6.21
CA PHE A 235 -16.50 -17.80 -7.09
C PHE A 235 -16.49 -19.32 -7.05
N GLY A 236 -17.64 -19.90 -6.74
CA GLY A 236 -17.85 -21.34 -6.57
C GLY A 236 -18.12 -22.10 -7.88
N GLY A 237 -18.19 -23.44 -7.78
CA GLY A 237 -18.57 -24.31 -8.89
C GLY A 237 -17.47 -24.51 -9.94
N GLN A 238 -16.23 -24.11 -9.63
CA GLN A 238 -15.11 -24.18 -10.56
C GLN A 238 -14.33 -25.49 -10.39
N GLU A 239 -13.91 -26.09 -11.51
CA GLU A 239 -12.98 -27.24 -11.48
C GLU A 239 -11.54 -26.78 -11.23
N HIS A 240 -11.20 -25.58 -11.70
CA HIS A 240 -9.88 -24.97 -11.56
C HIS A 240 -9.75 -24.26 -10.21
N ARG A 241 -8.58 -24.41 -9.58
CA ARG A 241 -8.23 -23.88 -8.26
C ARG A 241 -7.15 -22.83 -8.42
N THR A 242 -7.56 -21.61 -8.72
CA THR A 242 -6.62 -20.51 -9.03
C THR A 242 -7.26 -19.16 -8.74
N ALA A 243 -6.45 -18.11 -8.71
CA ALA A 243 -6.97 -16.75 -8.71
C ALA A 243 -7.31 -16.31 -10.15
N TYR A 244 -8.52 -15.81 -10.32
CA TYR A 244 -9.00 -15.14 -11.52
C TYR A 244 -8.72 -13.63 -11.41
N LEU A 245 -8.20 -13.03 -12.48
CA LEU A 245 -7.79 -11.63 -12.50
C LEU A 245 -8.70 -10.80 -13.41
N ALA A 246 -9.05 -9.59 -12.99
CA ALA A 246 -9.63 -8.58 -13.85
C ALA A 246 -8.68 -7.39 -14.04
N PHE A 247 -8.26 -7.15 -15.28
CA PHE A 247 -7.36 -6.04 -15.62
C PHE A 247 -8.16 -4.79 -15.97
N ALA A 248 -7.74 -3.65 -15.43
CA ALA A 248 -8.31 -2.36 -15.77
C ALA A 248 -7.84 -1.94 -17.18
N VAL A 249 -8.76 -1.45 -18.01
CA VAL A 249 -8.44 -0.97 -19.37
C VAL A 249 -9.06 0.40 -19.62
N GLU A 250 -8.42 1.20 -20.47
CA GLU A 250 -8.90 2.53 -20.84
C GLU A 250 -10.01 2.47 -21.89
N ASP A 251 -9.85 1.58 -22.88
CA ASP A 251 -10.82 1.31 -23.94
C ASP A 251 -11.00 -0.20 -24.07
N ILE A 252 -12.16 -0.70 -23.64
CA ILE A 252 -12.49 -2.12 -23.69
C ILE A 252 -12.60 -2.62 -25.13
N HIS A 253 -13.22 -1.87 -26.03
CA HIS A 253 -13.42 -2.31 -27.42
C HIS A 253 -12.10 -2.39 -28.18
N GLU A 254 -11.18 -1.45 -27.96
CA GLU A 254 -9.85 -1.53 -28.52
C GLU A 254 -9.08 -2.73 -27.95
N THR A 255 -9.12 -2.92 -26.64
CA THR A 255 -8.41 -4.02 -25.99
C THR A 255 -8.95 -5.39 -26.45
N LEU A 256 -10.26 -5.55 -26.60
CA LEU A 256 -10.88 -6.76 -27.15
C LEU A 256 -10.39 -7.08 -28.56
N ARG A 257 -10.20 -6.07 -29.42
CA ARG A 257 -9.60 -6.27 -30.75
C ARG A 257 -8.16 -6.77 -30.62
N ARG A 258 -7.34 -6.12 -29.79
CA ARG A 258 -5.95 -6.53 -29.56
C ARG A 258 -5.84 -7.96 -29.03
N ILE A 259 -6.73 -8.39 -28.14
CA ILE A 259 -6.79 -9.77 -27.62
C ILE A 259 -7.03 -10.76 -28.75
N ARG A 260 -8.03 -10.50 -29.60
CA ARG A 260 -8.39 -11.36 -30.73
C ARG A 260 -7.26 -11.41 -31.76
N ASP A 261 -6.64 -10.26 -32.06
CA ASP A 261 -5.52 -10.16 -33.00
C ASP A 261 -4.25 -10.87 -32.48
N ALA A 262 -4.04 -10.89 -31.17
CA ALA A 262 -2.93 -11.60 -30.51
C ALA A 262 -3.18 -13.12 -30.34
N GLY A 263 -4.30 -13.64 -30.83
CA GLY A 263 -4.63 -15.08 -30.79
C GLY A 263 -5.43 -15.53 -29.56
N GLY A 264 -5.86 -14.60 -28.72
CA GLY A 264 -6.76 -14.86 -27.60
C GLY A 264 -8.24 -14.93 -28.01
N ARG A 265 -9.10 -15.21 -27.04
CA ARG A 265 -10.56 -15.18 -27.16
C ARG A 265 -11.13 -14.12 -26.25
N ALA A 266 -12.23 -13.50 -26.66
CA ALA A 266 -12.88 -12.49 -25.86
C ALA A 266 -14.38 -12.43 -26.17
N GLU A 267 -15.19 -12.45 -25.12
CA GLU A 267 -16.64 -12.28 -25.20
C GLU A 267 -17.00 -10.83 -25.57
N GLU A 268 -18.28 -10.60 -25.88
CA GLU A 268 -18.77 -9.24 -26.08
C GLU A 268 -18.91 -8.55 -24.72
N PRO A 269 -18.59 -7.24 -24.63
CA PRO A 269 -18.61 -6.55 -23.36
C PRO A 269 -20.03 -6.38 -22.83
N THR A 270 -20.21 -6.60 -21.53
CA THR A 270 -21.45 -6.35 -20.79
C THR A 270 -21.34 -5.06 -19.99
N GLU A 271 -22.47 -4.37 -19.83
CA GLU A 271 -22.58 -3.17 -18.99
C GLU A 271 -22.91 -3.58 -17.56
N GLU A 272 -21.96 -3.36 -16.65
CA GLU A 272 -22.09 -3.64 -15.22
C GLU A 272 -22.22 -2.32 -14.44
N PRO A 273 -22.73 -2.34 -13.19
CA PRO A 273 -22.82 -1.14 -12.35
C PRO A 273 -21.47 -0.43 -12.12
N TYR A 274 -20.36 -1.13 -12.30
CA TYR A 274 -18.98 -0.66 -12.11
C TYR A 274 -18.20 -0.51 -13.42
N GLY A 275 -18.88 -0.51 -14.58
CA GLY A 275 -18.29 -0.24 -15.89
C GLY A 275 -18.55 -1.34 -16.91
N LEU A 276 -17.93 -1.21 -18.08
CA LEU A 276 -17.97 -2.27 -19.08
C LEU A 276 -17.03 -3.39 -18.67
N SER A 277 -17.43 -4.65 -18.82
CA SER A 277 -16.57 -5.80 -18.52
C SER A 277 -16.67 -6.87 -19.61
N ALA A 278 -15.63 -7.66 -19.80
CA ALA A 278 -15.63 -8.77 -20.74
C ALA A 278 -14.71 -9.89 -20.26
N MET A 279 -15.18 -11.14 -20.35
CA MET A 279 -14.38 -12.34 -20.12
C MET A 279 -13.51 -12.65 -21.33
N CYS A 280 -12.27 -13.05 -21.06
CA CYS A 280 -11.24 -13.27 -22.05
C CYS A 280 -10.43 -14.53 -21.74
N THR A 281 -9.77 -15.06 -22.76
CA THR A 281 -8.77 -16.12 -22.64
C THR A 281 -7.54 -15.71 -23.44
N ASP A 282 -6.34 -15.88 -22.88
CA ASP A 282 -5.10 -15.63 -23.61
C ASP A 282 -4.83 -16.72 -24.68
N ASP A 283 -3.70 -16.62 -25.37
CA ASP A 283 -3.30 -17.58 -26.40
C ASP A 283 -2.80 -18.93 -25.84
N GLN A 284 -2.79 -19.09 -24.52
CA GLN A 284 -2.31 -20.25 -23.77
C GLN A 284 -3.37 -20.89 -22.85
N GLY A 285 -4.58 -20.32 -22.79
CA GLY A 285 -5.69 -20.83 -22.00
C GLY A 285 -5.90 -20.16 -20.64
N MET A 286 -5.22 -19.05 -20.33
CA MET A 286 -5.42 -18.29 -19.10
C MET A 286 -6.73 -17.50 -19.21
N GLU A 287 -7.67 -17.78 -18.33
CA GLU A 287 -8.92 -17.04 -18.24
C GLU A 287 -8.73 -15.78 -17.39
N PHE A 288 -9.24 -14.64 -17.88
CA PHE A 288 -9.18 -13.35 -17.19
C PHE A 288 -10.30 -12.44 -17.68
N SER A 289 -10.64 -11.40 -16.91
CA SER A 289 -11.52 -10.33 -17.39
C SER A 289 -10.73 -9.08 -17.71
N ILE A 290 -11.27 -8.26 -18.60
CA ILE A 290 -10.94 -6.83 -18.65
C ILE A 290 -12.16 -6.03 -18.24
N TYR A 291 -11.94 -4.90 -17.58
CA TYR A 291 -13.01 -3.98 -17.26
C TYR A 291 -12.57 -2.54 -17.50
N GLN A 292 -13.48 -1.75 -18.07
CA GLN A 292 -13.31 -0.32 -18.25
C GLN A 292 -14.18 0.38 -17.22
N PRO A 293 -13.59 1.06 -16.22
CA PRO A 293 -14.35 1.77 -15.20
C PRO A 293 -15.23 2.86 -15.83
N PRO A 294 -16.35 3.23 -15.19
CA PRO A 294 -17.16 4.35 -15.62
C PRO A 294 -16.34 5.65 -15.58
N SER A 295 -16.81 6.63 -16.33
CA SER A 295 -16.19 7.92 -16.72
C SER A 295 -14.99 8.49 -15.93
N PRO A 296 -14.19 9.41 -16.53
CA PRO A 296 -13.02 10.02 -15.89
C PRO A 296 -13.21 10.65 -14.50
N VAL A 297 -14.45 10.98 -14.10
CA VAL A 297 -14.78 11.65 -12.84
C VAL A 297 -14.83 10.67 -11.65
N GLU A 298 -15.18 9.39 -11.87
CA GLU A 298 -15.26 8.38 -10.79
C GLU A 298 -13.92 7.67 -10.55
N ARG A 299 -12.99 7.76 -11.52
CA ARG A 299 -11.56 7.41 -11.35
C ARG A 299 -10.86 8.18 -10.24
N GLN A 300 -11.53 9.17 -9.64
CA GLN A 300 -10.99 10.01 -8.57
C GLN A 300 -11.29 9.46 -7.16
N LEU A 301 -12.12 8.43 -7.03
CA LEU A 301 -12.51 7.83 -5.74
C LEU A 301 -11.71 6.58 -5.34
N ALA A 302 -10.86 6.04 -6.22
CA ALA A 302 -9.82 5.09 -5.84
C ALA A 302 -8.65 5.88 -5.21
N GLN A 303 -8.85 6.28 -3.97
CA GLN A 303 -7.84 6.97 -3.17
C GLN A 303 -7.47 6.08 -2.00
N ARG A 304 -6.26 5.52 -2.05
CA ARG A 304 -5.30 5.48 -0.95
C ARG A 304 -3.99 4.88 -1.47
N ALA A 305 -2.94 5.19 -0.74
CA ALA A 305 -1.57 5.24 -1.23
C ALA A 305 -0.71 4.16 -0.59
N GLY A 306 0.22 3.59 -1.35
CA GLY A 306 1.60 3.25 -0.92
C GLY A 306 1.81 2.68 0.49
N LEU A 307 0.96 1.79 0.95
CA LEU A 307 1.14 1.07 2.20
C LEU A 307 1.82 -0.27 1.91
N THR A 308 2.66 -0.72 2.84
CA THR A 308 2.92 -2.15 3.00
C THR A 308 1.56 -2.85 3.02
N PRO A 309 1.33 -3.87 2.18
CA PRO A 309 0.06 -4.58 2.12
C PRO A 309 -0.39 -4.98 3.53
N GLN A 310 -1.63 -4.68 3.87
CA GLN A 310 -2.17 -4.94 5.21
C GLN A 310 -2.54 -6.42 5.35
N HIS A 311 -2.78 -6.86 6.58
CA HIS A 311 -3.29 -8.19 6.85
C HIS A 311 -4.45 -8.56 5.92
N GLY A 312 -4.34 -9.68 5.24
CA GLY A 312 -5.37 -10.20 4.33
C GLY A 312 -5.39 -9.57 2.94
N GLU A 313 -4.55 -8.57 2.65
CA GLU A 313 -4.38 -8.04 1.29
C GLU A 313 -3.32 -8.84 0.51
N ILE A 314 -3.40 -8.79 -0.82
CA ILE A 314 -2.42 -9.39 -1.72
C ILE A 314 -1.19 -8.49 -1.78
N SER A 315 -0.04 -9.00 -1.36
CA SER A 315 1.24 -8.29 -1.49
C SER A 315 1.95 -8.56 -2.81
N TYR A 316 1.71 -9.72 -3.41
CA TYR A 316 2.31 -10.12 -4.67
C TYR A 316 1.42 -11.12 -5.42
N LEU A 317 1.39 -11.03 -6.75
CA LEU A 317 0.77 -12.04 -7.62
C LEU A 317 1.86 -12.76 -8.42
N THR A 318 1.78 -14.09 -8.49
CA THR A 318 2.61 -14.86 -9.41
C THR A 318 1.76 -15.49 -10.49
N ILE A 319 2.03 -15.14 -11.75
CA ILE A 319 1.39 -15.73 -12.94
C ILE A 319 2.35 -16.77 -13.53
N GLY A 320 1.96 -18.04 -13.46
CA GLY A 320 2.66 -19.15 -14.12
C GLY A 320 2.00 -19.47 -15.46
N VAL A 321 2.77 -19.50 -16.53
CA VAL A 321 2.32 -19.83 -17.90
C VAL A 321 3.13 -20.97 -18.51
N PRO A 322 2.60 -21.69 -19.52
CA PRO A 322 3.37 -22.69 -20.25
C PRO A 322 4.61 -22.11 -20.95
N ASP A 323 4.44 -21.02 -21.71
CA ASP A 323 5.49 -20.37 -22.48
C ASP A 323 5.58 -18.88 -22.14
N ILE A 324 6.69 -18.50 -21.49
CA ILE A 324 6.94 -17.14 -21.04
C ILE A 324 7.15 -16.15 -22.21
N ALA A 325 7.75 -16.61 -23.32
CA ALA A 325 8.00 -15.73 -24.47
C ALA A 325 6.70 -15.39 -25.20
N ARG A 326 5.79 -16.37 -25.31
CA ARG A 326 4.44 -16.14 -25.83
C ARG A 326 3.64 -15.20 -24.94
N ALA A 327 3.68 -15.42 -23.62
CA ALA A 327 3.01 -14.53 -22.67
C ALA A 327 3.52 -13.10 -22.77
N HIS A 328 4.84 -12.89 -22.86
CA HIS A 328 5.40 -11.56 -23.08
C HIS A 328 4.83 -10.91 -24.35
N SER A 329 4.85 -11.63 -25.48
CA SER A 329 4.30 -11.11 -26.74
C SER A 329 2.82 -10.73 -26.62
N PHE A 330 2.03 -11.58 -25.99
CA PHE A 330 0.59 -11.38 -25.82
C PHE A 330 0.30 -10.16 -24.93
N TYR A 331 0.81 -10.15 -23.70
CA TYR A 331 0.49 -9.12 -22.72
C TYR A 331 1.16 -7.77 -23.01
N SER A 332 2.33 -7.74 -23.67
CA SER A 332 2.87 -6.48 -24.21
C SER A 332 1.98 -5.88 -25.28
N THR A 333 1.35 -6.72 -26.12
CA THR A 333 0.43 -6.26 -27.18
C THR A 333 -0.90 -5.79 -26.60
N VAL A 334 -1.46 -6.55 -25.66
CA VAL A 334 -2.81 -6.31 -25.14
C VAL A 334 -2.84 -5.21 -24.08
N LEU A 335 -1.93 -5.28 -23.09
CA LEU A 335 -1.93 -4.43 -21.90
C LEU A 335 -0.75 -3.44 -21.85
N GLY A 336 0.13 -3.45 -22.86
CA GLY A 336 1.34 -2.62 -22.87
C GLY A 336 2.37 -3.03 -21.81
N TRP A 337 2.25 -4.23 -21.23
CA TRP A 337 3.16 -4.69 -20.18
C TRP A 337 4.61 -4.80 -20.68
N GLU A 338 5.52 -4.39 -19.82
CA GLU A 338 6.96 -4.49 -19.96
C GLU A 338 7.48 -5.53 -18.97
N PHE A 339 8.45 -6.33 -19.38
CA PHE A 339 8.97 -7.44 -18.57
C PHE A 339 10.45 -7.22 -18.27
N THR A 340 10.78 -7.24 -16.99
CA THR A 340 12.17 -7.13 -16.53
C THR A 340 12.57 -8.38 -15.74
N PRO A 341 13.84 -8.82 -15.79
CA PRO A 341 14.27 -9.97 -14.99
C PRO A 341 13.97 -9.77 -13.50
N GLY A 342 13.31 -10.74 -12.89
CA GLY A 342 13.02 -10.76 -11.46
C GLY A 342 14.21 -11.21 -10.62
N HIS A 343 13.99 -11.31 -9.31
CA HIS A 343 15.00 -11.74 -8.34
C HIS A 343 15.24 -13.26 -8.34
N THR A 344 14.33 -14.03 -8.94
CA THR A 344 14.44 -15.50 -9.08
C THR A 344 14.82 -15.87 -10.51
N PRO A 345 15.69 -16.88 -10.70
CA PRO A 345 16.02 -17.37 -12.04
C PRO A 345 14.76 -17.81 -12.81
N GLY A 346 14.55 -17.23 -14.00
CA GLY A 346 13.39 -17.53 -14.84
C GLY A 346 12.10 -16.79 -14.46
N GLY A 347 12.11 -16.01 -13.38
CA GLY A 347 11.04 -15.10 -13.00
C GLY A 347 11.20 -13.71 -13.62
N TRP A 348 10.09 -13.06 -13.91
CA TRP A 348 10.01 -11.74 -14.53
C TRP A 348 9.10 -10.83 -13.72
N SER A 349 9.52 -9.58 -13.50
CA SER A 349 8.66 -8.52 -12.95
C SER A 349 7.88 -7.84 -14.08
N VAL A 350 6.59 -7.63 -13.83
CA VAL A 350 5.65 -6.99 -14.76
C VAL A 350 5.55 -5.50 -14.46
N GLN A 351 5.81 -4.67 -15.47
CA GLN A 351 5.82 -3.22 -15.38
C GLN A 351 4.95 -2.58 -16.46
N LEU A 352 4.61 -1.32 -16.25
CA LEU A 352 3.99 -0.45 -17.24
C LEU A 352 4.59 0.96 -17.11
N GLY A 353 5.14 1.46 -18.22
CA GLY A 353 5.78 2.78 -18.27
C GLY A 353 6.95 2.91 -17.29
N GLY A 354 7.76 1.85 -17.14
CA GLY A 354 8.89 1.80 -16.23
C GLY A 354 8.55 1.74 -14.73
N THR A 355 7.30 1.44 -14.37
CA THR A 355 6.87 1.26 -12.96
C THR A 355 6.12 -0.06 -12.80
N GLU A 356 6.17 -0.68 -11.63
CA GLU A 356 5.42 -1.92 -11.37
C GLU A 356 3.91 -1.71 -11.47
N ILE A 357 3.21 -2.72 -12.00
CA ILE A 357 1.74 -2.76 -11.95
C ILE A 357 1.25 -3.04 -10.53
N GLN A 358 -0.03 -2.77 -10.27
CA GLN A 358 -0.65 -2.98 -8.95
C GLN A 358 -1.65 -4.14 -8.97
N PRO A 359 -1.61 -5.07 -7.98
CA PRO A 359 -0.51 -5.24 -7.04
C PRO A 359 0.76 -5.73 -7.77
N MET A 360 1.90 -5.72 -7.08
CA MET A 360 3.17 -6.19 -7.64
C MET A 360 2.99 -7.59 -8.22
N THR A 361 3.37 -7.77 -9.48
CA THR A 361 3.09 -9.01 -10.22
C THR A 361 4.35 -9.55 -10.86
N GLY A 362 4.57 -10.85 -10.68
CA GLY A 362 5.60 -11.63 -11.35
C GLY A 362 5.02 -12.61 -12.34
N MET A 363 5.85 -13.01 -13.31
CA MET A 363 5.51 -14.04 -14.29
C MET A 363 6.64 -15.05 -14.47
N HIS A 364 6.32 -16.32 -14.68
CA HIS A 364 7.29 -17.35 -15.03
C HIS A 364 6.72 -18.37 -16.02
N GLY A 365 7.61 -19.01 -16.78
CA GLY A 365 7.26 -20.07 -17.73
C GLY A 365 7.30 -21.47 -17.14
N GLY A 366 6.93 -22.47 -17.94
CA GLY A 366 7.14 -23.88 -17.67
C GLY A 366 6.05 -24.57 -16.84
N THR A 367 4.89 -23.94 -16.65
CA THR A 367 3.74 -24.62 -16.03
C THR A 367 3.00 -25.50 -17.05
N GLU A 368 2.33 -26.56 -16.59
CA GLU A 368 1.52 -27.41 -17.50
C GLU A 368 0.31 -26.65 -18.05
N ARG A 369 -0.28 -25.79 -17.21
CA ARG A 369 -1.40 -24.91 -17.52
C ARG A 369 -1.21 -23.56 -16.84
N PRO A 370 -1.89 -22.49 -17.32
CA PRO A 370 -1.88 -21.21 -16.62
C PRO A 370 -2.37 -21.33 -15.18
N VAL A 371 -1.70 -20.63 -14.27
CA VAL A 371 -2.05 -20.56 -12.85
C VAL A 371 -1.66 -19.21 -12.28
N VAL A 372 -2.53 -18.65 -11.44
CA VAL A 372 -2.22 -17.48 -10.63
C VAL A 372 -2.19 -17.88 -9.17
N VAL A 373 -1.10 -17.54 -8.49
CA VAL A 373 -0.86 -17.82 -7.08
C VAL A 373 -0.70 -16.49 -6.34
N PRO A 374 -1.66 -16.10 -5.48
CA PRO A 374 -1.55 -14.90 -4.69
C PRO A 374 -0.66 -15.10 -3.45
N VAL A 375 0.00 -14.03 -3.04
CA VAL A 375 0.72 -13.92 -1.78
C VAL A 375 -0.06 -12.95 -0.89
N TYR A 376 -0.59 -13.44 0.24
CA TYR A 376 -1.33 -12.62 1.20
C TYR A 376 -0.41 -12.12 2.31
N ALA A 377 -0.48 -10.84 2.63
CA ALA A 377 0.20 -10.27 3.77
C ALA A 377 -0.49 -10.68 5.08
N VAL A 378 0.31 -11.00 6.10
CA VAL A 378 -0.16 -11.33 7.45
C VAL A 378 0.74 -10.68 8.49
N ASP A 379 0.15 -10.23 9.59
CA ASP A 379 0.89 -9.60 10.69
C ASP A 379 1.81 -10.58 11.41
N ASP A 380 1.37 -11.84 11.54
CA ASP A 380 2.10 -12.94 12.18
C ASP A 380 1.94 -14.23 11.35
N ILE A 381 3.03 -14.60 10.67
CA ILE A 381 3.05 -15.77 9.80
C ILE A 381 3.00 -17.10 10.56
N GLN A 382 3.52 -17.16 11.79
CA GLN A 382 3.49 -18.41 12.59
C GLN A 382 2.06 -18.73 13.01
N SER A 383 1.35 -17.71 13.50
CA SER A 383 -0.06 -17.81 13.84
C SER A 383 -0.91 -18.13 12.60
N ALA A 384 -0.66 -17.47 11.47
CA ALA A 384 -1.40 -17.71 10.23
C ALA A 384 -1.19 -19.13 9.67
N VAL A 385 0.04 -19.65 9.65
CA VAL A 385 0.34 -21.03 9.24
C VAL A 385 -0.35 -22.05 10.15
N SER A 386 -0.43 -21.79 11.45
CA SER A 386 -1.17 -22.63 12.38
C SER A 386 -2.66 -22.67 12.02
N ARG A 387 -3.27 -21.50 11.75
CA ARG A 387 -4.67 -21.41 11.33
C ARG A 387 -4.94 -22.12 10.00
N VAL A 388 -4.01 -22.08 9.04
CA VAL A 388 -4.12 -22.84 7.78
C VAL A 388 -4.27 -24.34 8.05
N ARG A 389 -3.40 -24.88 8.92
CA ARG A 389 -3.39 -26.31 9.27
C ARG A 389 -4.65 -26.70 10.04
N GLU A 390 -5.08 -25.87 10.98
CA GLU A 390 -6.30 -26.09 11.76
C GLU A 390 -7.58 -26.04 10.91
N ALA A 391 -7.61 -25.18 9.88
CA ALA A 391 -8.72 -25.07 8.94
C ALA A 391 -8.72 -26.19 7.85
N GLY A 392 -7.80 -27.15 7.92
CA GLY A 392 -7.75 -28.30 7.01
C GLY A 392 -6.90 -28.11 5.76
N GLY A 393 -6.19 -26.98 5.65
CA GLY A 393 -5.19 -26.74 4.61
C GLY A 393 -3.82 -27.33 4.95
N THR A 394 -2.86 -27.13 4.05
CA THR A 394 -1.45 -27.49 4.26
C THR A 394 -0.57 -26.26 4.16
N ALA A 395 0.54 -26.24 4.90
CA ALA A 395 1.49 -25.13 4.89
C ALA A 395 2.90 -25.61 5.18
N THR A 396 3.89 -25.10 4.45
CA THR A 396 5.30 -25.28 4.77
C THR A 396 5.68 -24.54 6.05
N GLU A 397 6.82 -24.88 6.64
CA GLU A 397 7.37 -24.07 7.72
C GLU A 397 7.74 -22.66 7.19
N PRO A 398 7.48 -21.59 7.96
CA PRO A 398 7.87 -20.24 7.57
C PRO A 398 9.38 -20.13 7.37
N ALA A 399 9.77 -19.62 6.20
CA ALA A 399 11.17 -19.46 5.81
C ALA A 399 11.49 -17.98 5.55
N ARG A 400 12.65 -17.52 6.03
CA ARG A 400 13.11 -16.15 5.79
C ARG A 400 13.67 -16.02 4.37
N GLN A 401 13.15 -15.06 3.63
CA GLN A 401 13.57 -14.65 2.30
C GLN A 401 14.12 -13.21 2.34
N PRO A 402 14.77 -12.72 1.27
CA PRO A 402 15.26 -11.33 1.21
C PRO A 402 14.17 -10.26 1.36
N TYR A 403 12.91 -10.62 1.10
CA TYR A 403 11.76 -9.71 1.04
C TYR A 403 10.69 -9.98 2.11
N GLY A 404 11.00 -10.80 3.12
CA GLY A 404 10.10 -11.11 4.23
C GLY A 404 10.21 -12.56 4.70
N ILE A 405 9.34 -12.96 5.62
CA ILE A 405 9.16 -14.38 5.98
C ILE A 405 7.98 -14.89 5.17
N THR A 406 8.13 -16.04 4.50
CA THR A 406 7.09 -16.61 3.64
C THR A 406 6.81 -18.07 3.95
N ALA A 407 5.58 -18.51 3.70
CA ALA A 407 5.19 -19.91 3.74
C ALA A 407 4.32 -20.22 2.52
N GLN A 408 4.58 -21.35 1.86
CA GLN A 408 3.70 -21.88 0.82
C GLN A 408 2.53 -22.59 1.49
N CYS A 409 1.32 -22.34 1.00
CA CYS A 409 0.10 -22.89 1.55
C CYS A 409 -0.80 -23.46 0.45
N THR A 410 -1.65 -24.40 0.84
CA THR A 410 -2.74 -24.92 0.03
C THR A 410 -3.99 -24.93 0.91
N ASP A 411 -5.11 -24.41 0.42
CA ASP A 411 -6.37 -24.41 1.17
C ASP A 411 -6.97 -25.83 1.32
N ASP A 412 -8.09 -25.94 2.05
CA ASP A 412 -8.81 -27.20 2.28
C ASP A 412 -9.50 -27.77 1.02
N GLN A 413 -9.37 -27.07 -0.10
CA GLN A 413 -9.89 -27.45 -1.41
C GLN A 413 -8.79 -27.66 -2.44
N GLY A 414 -7.52 -27.40 -2.12
CA GLY A 414 -6.38 -27.60 -3.00
C GLY A 414 -5.97 -26.39 -3.83
N THR A 415 -6.36 -25.17 -3.44
CA THR A 415 -5.92 -23.90 -4.07
C THR A 415 -4.61 -23.46 -3.43
N ASP A 416 -3.59 -23.20 -4.25
CA ASP A 416 -2.29 -22.74 -3.77
C ASP A 416 -2.26 -21.23 -3.54
N PHE A 417 -1.61 -20.82 -2.46
CA PHE A 417 -1.31 -19.43 -2.13
C PHE A 417 -0.04 -19.35 -1.26
N TYR A 418 0.45 -18.15 -1.02
CA TYR A 418 1.51 -17.91 -0.03
C TYR A 418 1.03 -16.96 1.05
N LEU A 419 1.62 -17.09 2.23
CA LEU A 419 1.56 -16.09 3.29
C LEU A 419 2.91 -15.38 3.35
N ALA A 420 2.88 -14.06 3.55
CA ALA A 420 4.08 -13.24 3.72
C ALA A 420 3.93 -12.30 4.93
N GLN A 421 4.99 -12.20 5.72
CA GLN A 421 5.16 -11.19 6.75
C GLN A 421 6.34 -10.31 6.35
N HIS A 422 6.07 -9.03 6.11
CA HIS A 422 7.03 -8.04 5.59
C HIS A 422 7.84 -7.35 6.69
#